data_AF-A0A7W3V261-F1
#
_entry.id   AF-A0A7W3V261-F1
#
_cell.length_a   1.000
_cell.length_b   1.000
_cell.length_c   1.000
_cell.angle_alpha   90.00
_cell.angle_beta   90.00
_cell.angle_gamma   90.00
#
_symmetry.space_group_name_H-M   'P 1'
#
loop_
_entity.id
_entity.type
_entity.pdbx_description
1 polymer ?
#
loop_
_entity_poly.entity_id
_entity_poly.type
_entity_poly.pdbx_seq_one_letter_code
_entity_poly.pdbx_strand_id
1 'polypeptide(L)'
;MRRTVAGMLLGLMAASALAQQQEGGRTTAAVPSMPAVTDPVTAGASVAATTLPTVDAVRPDLAPLDPFAPRADAMARRFRYSPSPQEIALRHNGYIHYYGNLALAAGLRGLNRLTGGREQIQAATARDVPLDEEQIARAARWSEAAAAER
;
A
#
# COMPACT_ATOMS: atom_id res chain seq x y z
N MET A 1 -40.43 9.84 35.05
CA MET A 1 -39.03 10.25 34.76
C MET A 1 -38.78 10.08 33.25
N ARG A 2 -38.96 11.14 32.46
CA ARG A 2 -38.86 11.12 30.99
C ARG A 2 -38.28 12.46 30.50
N ARG A 3 -37.02 12.75 30.82
CA ARG A 3 -36.31 13.96 30.35
C ARG A 3 -34.80 13.74 30.39
N THR A 4 -34.25 12.90 29.52
CA THR A 4 -32.77 12.78 29.42
C THR A 4 -32.21 12.36 28.06
N VAL A 5 -33.04 11.96 27.08
CA VAL A 5 -32.51 11.45 25.79
C VAL A 5 -32.34 12.55 24.72
N ALA A 6 -33.03 13.69 24.85
CA ALA A 6 -33.00 14.75 23.83
C ALA A 6 -31.70 15.57 23.81
N GLY A 7 -30.86 15.52 24.85
CA GLY A 7 -29.62 16.29 24.94
C GLY A 7 -28.44 15.71 24.15
N MET A 8 -28.46 14.40 23.85
CA MET A 8 -27.30 13.72 23.25
C MET A 8 -27.26 13.85 21.72
N LEU A 9 -28.39 14.17 21.08
CA LEU A 9 -28.50 14.31 19.62
C LEU A 9 -28.12 15.71 19.10
N LEU A 10 -28.09 16.73 19.96
CA LEU A 10 -27.68 18.09 19.56
C LEU A 10 -26.15 18.31 19.62
N GLY A 11 -25.42 17.49 20.39
CA GLY A 11 -23.97 17.62 20.55
C GLY A 11 -23.15 17.08 19.37
N LEU A 12 -23.70 16.15 18.58
CA LEU A 12 -22.96 15.51 17.48
C LEU A 12 -22.98 16.33 16.17
N MET A 13 -23.88 17.30 16.04
CA MET A 13 -23.99 18.18 14.86
C MET A 13 -23.19 19.48 14.96
N ALA A 14 -22.61 19.81 16.13
CA ALA A 14 -21.79 21.00 16.32
C ALA A 14 -20.29 20.76 16.02
N ALA A 15 -19.84 19.50 15.97
CA ALA A 15 -18.42 19.18 15.71
C ALA A 15 -18.04 19.22 14.22
N SER A 16 -19.02 19.15 13.31
CA SER A 16 -18.80 19.22 11.85
C SER A 16 -18.59 20.64 11.32
N ALA A 17 -18.94 21.68 12.09
CA ALA A 17 -18.84 23.08 11.65
C ALA A 17 -17.43 23.68 11.80
N LEU A 18 -16.56 23.15 12.68
CA LEU A 18 -15.21 23.68 12.87
C LEU A 18 -14.16 23.12 11.89
N ALA A 19 -14.48 22.10 11.11
CA ALA A 19 -13.54 21.48 10.17
C ALA A 19 -13.45 22.20 8.80
N GLN A 20 -14.30 23.18 8.53
CA GLN A 20 -14.40 23.84 7.22
C GLN A 20 -13.59 25.14 7.07
N GLN A 21 -12.78 25.52 8.06
CA GLN A 21 -12.13 26.83 8.08
C GLN A 21 -10.60 26.78 8.00
N GLN A 22 -10.06 25.88 7.18
CA GLN A 22 -8.62 25.83 6.92
C GLN A 22 -8.30 25.57 5.45
N GLU A 23 -8.85 26.38 4.56
CA GLU A 23 -8.43 26.43 3.15
C GLU A 23 -8.52 27.87 2.62
N GLY A 24 -7.43 28.61 2.80
CA GLY A 24 -7.33 29.99 2.37
C GLY A 24 -5.92 30.54 2.57
N GLY A 25 -4.95 30.04 1.80
CA GLY A 25 -3.58 30.56 1.88
C GLY A 25 -2.54 29.70 1.16
N ARG A 26 -2.74 29.36 -0.12
CA ARG A 26 -1.62 28.98 -0.98
C ARG A 26 -1.03 30.26 -1.56
N THR A 27 -0.08 30.84 -0.83
CA THR A 27 0.88 31.78 -1.40
C THR A 27 1.72 31.01 -2.42
N THR A 28 1.75 31.48 -3.67
CA THR A 28 2.71 31.03 -4.66
C THR A 28 4.09 31.50 -4.22
N ALA A 29 4.77 30.68 -3.41
CA ALA A 29 6.18 30.86 -3.13
C ALA A 29 6.94 30.66 -4.45
N ALA A 30 7.62 31.73 -4.88
CA ALA A 30 8.55 31.69 -5.99
C ALA A 30 9.55 30.55 -5.78
N VAL A 31 9.72 29.70 -6.80
CA VAL A 31 10.76 28.68 -6.84
C VAL A 31 12.11 29.40 -6.82
N PRO A 32 12.96 29.21 -5.79
CA PRO A 32 14.34 29.64 -5.91
C PRO A 32 15.02 28.74 -6.95
N SER A 33 15.50 29.35 -8.04
CA SER A 33 16.35 28.68 -9.03
C SER A 33 17.52 28.03 -8.30
N MET A 34 17.56 26.70 -8.34
CA MET A 34 18.65 25.91 -7.78
C MET A 34 19.92 26.23 -8.58
N PRO A 35 21.05 26.58 -7.96
CA PRO A 35 22.30 26.70 -8.69
C PRO A 35 22.65 25.32 -9.25
N ALA A 36 22.98 25.26 -10.54
CA ALA A 36 23.53 24.06 -11.14
C ALA A 36 24.73 23.61 -10.31
N VAL A 37 24.66 22.39 -9.78
CA VAL A 37 25.80 21.72 -9.16
C VAL A 37 26.77 21.39 -10.29
N THR A 38 27.67 22.32 -10.59
CA THR A 38 28.90 22.01 -11.33
C THR A 38 29.89 21.48 -10.32
N ASP A 39 29.85 20.17 -10.08
CA ASP A 39 31.00 19.50 -9.46
C ASP A 39 32.17 19.59 -10.44
N PRO A 40 33.31 20.18 -10.06
CA PRO A 40 34.54 19.92 -10.79
C PRO A 40 34.96 18.49 -10.45
N VAL A 41 34.66 17.54 -11.34
CA VAL A 41 35.38 16.28 -11.35
C VAL A 41 36.85 16.65 -11.57
N THR A 42 37.63 16.58 -10.50
CA THR A 42 39.08 16.66 -10.51
C THR A 42 39.59 15.73 -11.60
N ALA A 43 40.08 16.33 -12.69
CA ALA A 43 40.86 15.65 -13.70
C ALA A 43 42.17 15.17 -13.04
N GLY A 44 42.13 13.96 -12.48
CA GLY A 44 43.25 13.34 -11.80
C GLY A 44 43.44 11.92 -12.31
N ALA A 45 44.21 11.80 -13.41
CA ALA A 45 44.78 10.56 -13.95
C ALA A 45 43.81 9.37 -14.11
N SER A 46 43.01 9.39 -15.19
CA SER A 46 42.42 8.15 -15.70
C SER A 46 43.54 7.26 -16.25
N VAL A 47 43.90 6.20 -15.53
CA VAL A 47 44.41 5.00 -16.19
C VAL A 47 43.34 4.60 -17.19
N ALA A 48 43.68 4.55 -18.47
CA ALA A 48 42.76 4.21 -19.55
C ALA A 48 42.35 2.72 -19.42
N ALA A 49 41.44 2.43 -18.50
CA ALA A 49 40.78 1.14 -18.42
C ALA A 49 39.92 1.01 -19.68
N THR A 50 40.26 0.06 -20.54
CA THR A 50 39.40 -0.33 -21.66
C THR A 50 38.16 -0.99 -21.06
N THR A 51 37.09 -0.21 -20.87
CA THR A 51 35.81 -0.75 -20.44
C THR A 51 35.19 -1.49 -21.60
N LEU A 52 34.86 -2.76 -21.39
CA LEU A 52 34.05 -3.53 -22.34
C LEU A 52 32.71 -2.79 -22.57
N PRO A 53 32.13 -2.87 -23.79
CA PRO A 53 30.83 -2.26 -24.05
C PRO A 53 29.76 -2.93 -23.16
N THR A 54 28.95 -2.11 -22.48
CA THR A 54 27.79 -2.59 -21.72
C THR A 54 26.79 -3.20 -22.70
N VAL A 55 26.50 -4.50 -22.54
CA VAL A 55 25.46 -5.20 -23.30
C VAL A 55 24.26 -5.35 -22.39
N ASP A 56 23.23 -4.54 -22.62
CA ASP A 56 21.95 -4.69 -21.94
C ASP A 56 21.17 -5.85 -22.56
N ALA A 57 20.97 -6.91 -21.78
CA ALA A 57 20.11 -8.03 -22.16
C ALA A 57 18.63 -7.61 -22.01
N VAL A 58 18.14 -6.78 -22.93
CA VAL A 58 16.72 -6.43 -23.00
C VAL A 58 15.98 -7.58 -23.67
N ARG A 59 15.10 -8.24 -22.90
CA ARG A 59 14.16 -9.22 -23.45
C ARG A 59 13.08 -8.49 -24.26
N PRO A 60 12.92 -8.77 -25.56
CA PRO A 60 11.96 -8.05 -26.41
C PRO A 60 10.50 -8.46 -26.17
N ASP A 61 10.28 -9.58 -25.48
CA ASP A 61 8.97 -10.14 -25.12
C ASP A 61 8.34 -9.49 -23.88
N LEU A 62 9.15 -8.77 -23.09
CA LEU A 62 8.69 -8.16 -21.84
C LEU A 62 8.58 -6.65 -22.01
N ALA A 63 7.42 -6.11 -21.66
CA ALA A 63 7.26 -4.67 -21.52
C ALA A 63 8.31 -4.13 -20.51
N PRO A 64 8.91 -2.94 -20.76
CA PRO A 64 9.85 -2.35 -19.83
C PRO A 64 9.26 -2.30 -18.42
N LEU A 65 9.89 -3.00 -17.49
CA LEU A 65 9.44 -3.07 -16.11
C LEU A 65 9.71 -1.72 -15.45
N ASP A 66 8.66 -0.96 -15.16
CA ASP A 66 8.78 0.28 -14.40
C ASP A 66 9.23 -0.05 -12.95
N PRO A 67 10.45 0.35 -12.53
CA PRO A 67 10.96 0.06 -11.20
C PRO A 67 10.17 0.79 -10.09
N PHE A 68 9.42 1.84 -10.43
CA PHE A 68 8.61 2.62 -9.50
C PHE A 68 7.12 2.25 -9.53
N ALA A 69 6.72 1.30 -10.39
CA ALA A 69 5.35 0.82 -10.38
C ALA A 69 5.04 0.18 -9.01
N PRO A 70 3.92 0.55 -8.38
CA PRO A 70 3.56 0.01 -7.07
C PRO A 70 3.36 -1.51 -7.19
N ARG A 71 4.22 -2.27 -6.50
CA ARG A 71 4.11 -3.73 -6.44
C ARG A 71 3.14 -4.13 -5.33
N ALA A 72 2.44 -5.23 -5.57
CA ALA A 72 1.59 -5.84 -4.56
C ALA A 72 2.45 -6.57 -3.51
N ASP A 73 3.13 -5.81 -2.66
CA ASP A 73 3.99 -6.37 -1.62
C ASP A 73 3.16 -6.83 -0.41
N ALA A 74 3.67 -7.80 0.36
CA ALA A 74 3.01 -8.30 1.56
C ALA A 74 2.70 -7.16 2.57
N MET A 75 3.57 -6.16 2.63
CA MET A 75 3.38 -4.94 3.42
C MET A 75 2.19 -4.11 2.92
N ALA A 76 2.11 -3.86 1.60
CA ALA A 76 1.02 -3.12 0.98
C ALA A 76 -0.33 -3.84 1.14
N ARG A 77 -0.32 -5.19 1.16
CA ARG A 77 -1.49 -6.00 1.48
C ARG A 77 -1.93 -5.87 2.94
N ARG A 78 -0.97 -5.86 3.88
CA ARG A 78 -1.25 -5.77 5.31
C ARG A 78 -1.74 -4.39 5.74
N PHE A 79 -1.16 -3.34 5.17
CA PHE A 79 -1.42 -1.95 5.56
C PHE A 79 -2.28 -1.19 4.55
N ARG A 80 -2.98 -1.90 3.65
CA ARG A 80 -3.84 -1.37 2.56
C ARG A 80 -4.16 0.11 2.71
N TYR A 81 -3.41 0.95 2.00
CA TYR A 81 -3.68 2.37 1.94
C TYR A 81 -5.05 2.59 1.28
N SER A 82 -5.84 3.48 1.86
CA SER A 82 -7.09 3.91 1.24
C SER A 82 -6.80 4.51 -0.16
N PRO A 83 -7.69 4.31 -1.14
CA PRO A 83 -7.51 4.86 -2.47
C PRO A 83 -7.43 6.38 -2.43
N SER A 84 -6.66 6.97 -3.34
CA SER A 84 -6.48 8.42 -3.39
C SER A 84 -7.77 9.15 -3.82
N PRO A 85 -7.96 10.43 -3.45
CA PRO A 85 -9.08 11.25 -3.93
C PRO A 85 -9.27 11.22 -5.45
N GLN A 86 -8.16 11.33 -6.18
CA GLN A 86 -8.16 11.33 -7.64
C GLN A 86 -8.53 9.96 -8.20
N GLU A 87 -8.08 8.88 -7.57
CA GLU A 87 -8.47 7.52 -7.93
C GLU A 87 -9.97 7.27 -7.70
N ILE A 88 -10.51 7.74 -6.58
CA ILE A 88 -11.93 7.64 -6.29
C ILE A 88 -12.74 8.38 -7.37
N ALA A 89 -12.32 9.58 -7.76
CA ALA A 89 -12.98 10.35 -8.81
C ALA A 89 -12.91 9.66 -10.18
N LEU A 90 -11.73 9.21 -10.60
CA LEU A 90 -11.49 8.73 -11.97
C LEU A 90 -11.84 7.25 -12.18
N ARG A 91 -11.59 6.38 -11.19
CA ARG A 91 -11.77 4.92 -11.32
C ARG A 91 -13.04 4.40 -10.66
N HIS A 92 -13.51 5.07 -9.61
CA HIS A 92 -14.66 4.62 -8.82
C HIS A 92 -15.91 5.48 -9.00
N ASN A 93 -15.94 6.33 -10.03
CA ASN A 93 -17.07 7.21 -10.37
C ASN A 93 -17.44 8.17 -9.22
N GLY A 94 -16.44 8.63 -8.46
CA GLY A 94 -16.61 9.59 -7.38
C GLY A 94 -16.91 8.99 -6.02
N TYR A 95 -16.95 9.87 -5.01
CA TYR A 95 -17.04 9.50 -3.61
C TYR A 95 -18.34 8.80 -3.21
N ILE A 96 -19.47 9.24 -3.77
CA ILE A 96 -20.79 8.67 -3.44
C ILE A 96 -20.86 7.21 -3.87
N HIS A 97 -20.41 6.89 -5.07
CA HIS A 97 -20.40 5.50 -5.56
C HIS A 97 -19.39 4.65 -4.79
N TYR A 98 -18.18 5.16 -4.55
CA TYR A 98 -17.18 4.44 -3.79
C TYR A 98 -17.65 4.11 -2.36
N TYR A 99 -18.05 5.13 -1.57
CA TYR A 99 -18.45 4.92 -0.17
C TYR A 99 -19.81 4.23 -0.04
N GLY A 100 -20.74 4.44 -0.99
CA GLY A 100 -21.99 3.70 -1.05
C GLY A 100 -21.74 2.20 -1.22
N ASN A 101 -20.91 1.83 -2.20
CA ASN A 101 -20.53 0.43 -2.42
C ASN A 101 -19.76 -0.16 -1.23
N LEU A 102 -18.87 0.63 -0.60
CA LEU A 102 -18.12 0.20 0.58
C LEU A 102 -19.06 -0.09 1.76
N ALA A 103 -20.05 0.78 2.01
CA ALA A 103 -21.03 0.61 3.08
C ALA A 103 -21.93 -0.61 2.83
N LEU A 104 -22.39 -0.81 1.60
CA LEU A 104 -23.18 -1.98 1.22
C LEU A 104 -22.38 -3.27 1.42
N ALA A 105 -21.13 -3.31 0.96
CA ALA A 105 -20.25 -4.46 1.18
C ALA A 105 -20.05 -4.74 2.68
N ALA A 106 -19.78 -3.72 3.49
CA ALA A 106 -19.64 -3.88 4.94
C ALA A 106 -20.93 -4.39 5.60
N GLY A 107 -22.10 -3.90 5.17
CA GLY A 107 -23.41 -4.35 5.65
C GLY A 107 -23.66 -5.83 5.34
N LEU A 108 -23.36 -6.27 4.11
CA LEU A 108 -23.49 -7.68 3.71
C LEU A 108 -22.55 -8.59 4.53
N ARG A 109 -21.31 -8.18 4.78
CA ARG A 109 -20.40 -8.93 5.66
C ARG A 109 -20.93 -9.01 7.10
N GLY A 110 -21.46 -7.91 7.61
CA GLY A 110 -22.10 -7.88 8.93
C GLY A 110 -23.29 -8.82 9.02
N LEU A 111 -24.14 -8.82 8.00
CA LEU A 111 -25.29 -9.72 7.92
C LEU A 111 -24.86 -11.19 7.87
N ASN A 112 -23.86 -11.52 7.04
CA ASN A 112 -23.29 -12.87 6.97
C ASN A 112 -22.74 -13.32 8.33
N ARG A 113 -22.05 -12.42 9.05
CA ARG A 113 -21.54 -12.71 10.40
C ARG A 113 -22.64 -12.97 11.42
N LEU A 114 -23.76 -12.25 11.35
CA LEU A 114 -24.89 -12.43 12.29
C LEU A 114 -25.73 -13.67 11.95
N THR A 115 -25.91 -13.97 10.67
CA THR A 115 -26.72 -15.10 10.20
C THR A 115 -25.95 -16.41 10.16
N GLY A 116 -24.62 -16.38 10.37
CA GLY A 116 -23.75 -17.52 10.16
C GLY A 116 -23.51 -17.86 8.68
N GLY A 117 -23.94 -16.98 7.77
CA GLY A 117 -23.70 -17.10 6.34
C GLY A 117 -22.21 -17.03 6.01
N ARG A 118 -21.74 -17.92 5.13
CA ARG A 118 -20.36 -17.87 4.61
C ARG A 118 -20.25 -16.77 3.58
N GLU A 119 -19.16 -16.01 3.61
CA GLU A 119 -18.84 -15.09 2.51
C GLU A 119 -18.66 -15.87 1.21
N GLN A 120 -19.33 -15.40 0.16
CA GLN A 120 -19.27 -16.00 -1.18
C GLN A 120 -17.88 -15.83 -1.82
N ILE A 121 -17.18 -14.74 -1.51
CA ILE A 121 -15.83 -14.45 -2.01
C ILE A 121 -14.85 -14.68 -0.86
N GLN A 122 -14.17 -15.83 -0.87
CA GLN A 122 -13.08 -16.08 0.07
C GLN A 122 -11.75 -15.72 -0.59
N ALA A 123 -10.88 -15.03 0.15
CA ALA A 123 -9.50 -14.86 -0.29
C ALA A 123 -8.88 -16.26 -0.43
N ALA A 124 -8.41 -16.57 -1.64
CA ALA A 124 -7.67 -17.81 -1.86
C ALA A 124 -6.34 -17.70 -1.13
N THR A 125 -6.26 -18.29 0.06
CA THR A 125 -4.97 -18.61 0.67
C THR A 125 -4.39 -19.74 -0.16
N ALA A 126 -3.25 -19.49 -0.81
CA ALA A 126 -2.49 -20.56 -1.44
C ALA A 126 -2.25 -21.64 -0.37
N ARG A 127 -2.68 -22.87 -0.65
CA ARG A 127 -2.27 -23.99 0.20
C ARG A 127 -0.77 -24.15 0.01
N ASP A 128 -0.04 -24.29 1.11
CA ASP A 128 1.38 -24.60 1.01
C ASP A 128 1.55 -25.89 0.20
N VAL A 129 2.55 -25.88 -0.67
CA VAL A 129 2.97 -27.08 -1.39
C VAL A 129 3.50 -28.06 -0.34
N PRO A 130 3.08 -29.33 -0.36
CA PRO A 130 3.61 -30.32 0.58
C PRO A 130 5.14 -30.38 0.45
N LEU A 131 5.85 -30.42 1.58
CA LEU A 131 7.30 -30.54 1.59
C LEU A 131 7.72 -31.92 1.10
N ASP A 132 8.82 -31.97 0.35
CA ASP A 132 9.47 -33.23 -0.01
C ASP A 132 10.26 -33.82 1.17
N GLU A 133 10.50 -35.13 1.15
CA GLU A 133 11.17 -35.86 2.23
C GLU A 133 12.57 -35.29 2.52
N GLU A 134 13.30 -34.85 1.49
CA GLU A 134 14.61 -34.22 1.66
C GLU A 134 14.53 -32.87 2.41
N GLN A 135 13.46 -32.10 2.15
CA GLN A 135 13.21 -30.82 2.80
C GLN A 135 12.85 -31.01 4.27
N ILE A 136 12.05 -32.05 4.57
CA ILE A 136 11.71 -32.45 5.94
C ILE A 136 12.97 -32.86 6.71
N ALA A 137 13.81 -33.70 6.11
CA ALA A 137 15.06 -34.15 6.74
C ALA A 137 16.01 -32.96 7.00
N ARG A 138 16.06 -31.97 6.10
CA ARG A 138 16.85 -30.76 6.28
C ARG A 138 16.32 -29.89 7.43
N ALA A 139 15.00 -29.73 7.51
CA ALA A 139 14.36 -28.98 8.59
C ALA A 139 14.59 -29.64 9.96
N ALA A 140 14.53 -30.98 10.02
CA ALA A 140 14.82 -31.75 11.23
C ALA A 140 16.24 -31.48 11.74
N ARG A 141 17.26 -31.61 10.88
CA ARG A 141 18.65 -31.32 11.24
C ARG A 141 18.86 -29.88 11.74
N TRP A 142 18.19 -28.91 11.10
CA TRP A 142 18.25 -27.52 11.54
C TRP A 142 17.66 -27.34 12.94
N SER A 143 16.51 -27.99 13.21
CA SER A 143 15.84 -27.91 14.50
C SER A 143 16.66 -28.53 15.64
N GLU A 144 17.35 -29.64 15.38
CA GLU A 144 18.23 -30.31 16.33
C GLU A 144 19.47 -29.46 16.64
N ALA A 145 20.09 -28.86 15.61
CA ALA A 145 21.21 -27.94 15.81
C ALA A 145 20.81 -26.71 16.64
N ALA A 146 19.66 -26.11 16.34
CA ALA A 146 19.15 -24.95 17.08
C ALA A 146 18.76 -25.28 18.54
N ALA A 147 18.42 -26.54 18.83
CA ALA A 147 18.14 -27.01 20.19
C ALA A 147 19.41 -27.26 21.00
N ALA A 148 20.51 -27.64 20.35
CA ALA A 148 21.81 -27.86 21.00
C ALA A 148 22.53 -26.55 21.39
N GLU A 149 22.16 -25.43 20.76
CA GLU A 149 22.71 -24.10 21.04
C GLU A 149 21.93 -23.32 22.12
N ARG A 150 20.85 -23.88 22.67
CA ARG A 150 20.08 -23.31 23.79
C ARG A 150 20.42 -23.97 25.11
#